data_AF-A0A416M6K3-F1
#
_entry.id   AF-A0A416M6K3-F1
#
_cell.length_a   1.000
_cell.length_b   1.000
_cell.length_c   1.000
_cell.angle_alpha   90.00
_cell.angle_beta   90.00
_cell.angle_gamma   90.00
#
_symmetry.space_group_name_H-M   'P 1'
#
loop_
_entity.id
_entity.type
_entity.pdbx_description
1 polymer ?
#
loop_
_entity_poly.entity_id
_entity_poly.type
_entity_poly.pdbx_seq_one_letter_code
_entity_poly.pdbx_strand_id
1 'polypeptide(L)'
;MKIINKSRKIIGINGEPLLPGADLELPDGMENHPVIAYYLEKGIVVDSQNASTEQREAGISDLERAHIEEEAIARYKAEQEKVAKAAASKEAEIKAVNSMKKDELLTKAAGMGLEVKDDDKVETLKEKIIAELSK
;
A
#
# COMPACT_ATOMS: atom_id res chain seq x y z
N MET A 1 34.10 22.66 -12.53
CA MET A 1 32.89 22.28 -11.76
C MET A 1 32.09 21.25 -12.56
N LYS A 2 31.48 20.25 -11.91
CA LYS A 2 30.63 19.25 -12.58
C LYS A 2 29.16 19.52 -12.29
N ILE A 3 28.36 19.73 -13.32
CA ILE A 3 26.92 20.04 -13.18
C ILE A 3 26.06 18.90 -13.70
N ILE A 4 24.88 18.73 -13.11
CA ILE A 4 23.86 17.76 -13.52
C ILE A 4 22.60 18.51 -13.93
N ASN A 5 22.00 18.10 -15.05
CA ASN A 5 20.71 18.63 -15.47
C ASN A 5 19.56 17.97 -14.66
N LYS A 6 18.92 18.75 -13.78
CA LYS A 6 17.75 18.32 -12.99
C LYS A 6 16.42 18.60 -13.72
N SER A 7 16.46 19.33 -14.83
CA SER A 7 15.29 19.64 -15.65
C SER A 7 14.87 18.47 -16.52
N ARG A 8 13.58 18.42 -16.88
CA ARG A 8 13.01 17.45 -17.83
C ARG A 8 13.22 17.84 -19.29
N LYS A 9 14.04 18.86 -19.57
CA LYS A 9 14.31 19.38 -20.91
C LYS A 9 15.81 19.27 -21.21
N ILE A 10 16.13 19.12 -22.50
CA ILE A 10 17.51 19.18 -22.99
C ILE A 10 17.99 20.63 -22.90
N ILE A 11 19.19 20.84 -22.37
CA ILE A 11 19.79 22.17 -22.17
C ILE A 11 21.05 22.26 -23.02
N GLY A 12 21.20 23.31 -23.81
CA GLY A 12 22.46 23.57 -24.52
C GLY A 12 23.42 24.33 -23.62
N ILE A 13 24.57 23.74 -23.27
CA ILE A 13 25.66 24.41 -22.57
C ILE A 13 26.85 24.47 -23.52
N ASN A 14 27.27 25.68 -23.90
CA ASN A 14 28.42 25.90 -24.79
C ASN A 14 28.36 25.13 -26.14
N GLY A 15 27.15 24.98 -26.69
CA GLY A 15 26.92 24.24 -27.93
C GLY A 15 26.76 22.73 -27.75
N GLU A 16 26.98 22.19 -26.56
CA GLU A 16 26.76 20.77 -26.25
C GLU A 16 25.37 20.54 -25.62
N PRO A 17 24.60 19.57 -26.11
CA PRO A 17 23.29 19.24 -25.53
C PRO A 17 23.45 18.37 -24.27
N LEU A 18 23.08 18.93 -23.12
CA LEU A 18 22.99 18.25 -21.84
C LEU A 18 21.59 17.65 -21.64
N LEU A 19 21.51 16.33 -21.64
CA LEU A 19 20.26 15.58 -21.44
C LEU A 19 19.78 15.61 -19.98
N PRO A 20 18.47 15.42 -19.72
CA PRO A 20 17.94 15.26 -18.36
C PRO A 20 18.67 14.16 -17.58
N GLY A 21 19.14 14.47 -16.37
CA GLY A 21 19.86 13.54 -15.50
C GLY A 21 21.31 13.26 -15.88
N ALA A 22 21.78 13.78 -17.02
CA ALA A 22 23.17 13.66 -17.43
C ALA A 22 24.05 14.72 -16.76
N ASP A 23 25.30 14.35 -16.55
CA ASP A 23 26.35 15.20 -16.02
C ASP A 23 27.23 15.79 -17.13
N LEU A 24 27.75 16.99 -16.89
CA LEU A 24 28.70 17.67 -17.77
C LEU A 24 29.76 18.38 -16.94
N GLU A 25 31.02 18.22 -17.35
CA GLU A 25 32.14 18.96 -16.77
C GLU A 25 32.24 20.32 -17.44
N LEU A 26 32.10 21.38 -16.64
CA LEU A 26 32.29 22.73 -17.13
C LEU A 26 33.78 23.02 -17.28
N PRO A 27 34.25 23.53 -18.43
CA PRO A 27 35.61 24.00 -18.61
C PRO A 27 35.93 25.19 -17.69
N ASP A 28 37.22 25.33 -17.36
CA ASP A 28 37.72 26.35 -16.43
C ASP A 28 37.34 27.77 -16.87
N GLY A 29 36.77 28.54 -15.94
CA GLY A 29 36.31 29.91 -16.17
C GLY A 29 34.83 30.06 -16.57
N MET A 30 34.14 28.98 -16.97
CA MET A 30 32.68 29.03 -17.23
C MET A 30 31.82 28.95 -15.97
N GLU A 31 32.40 28.64 -14.82
CA GLU A 31 31.72 28.59 -13.53
C GLU A 31 31.09 29.95 -13.15
N ASN A 32 31.74 31.03 -13.55
CA ASN A 32 31.28 32.41 -13.32
C ASN A 32 30.44 32.97 -14.47
N HIS A 33 30.10 32.15 -15.48
CA HIS A 33 29.34 32.62 -16.62
C HIS A 33 27.88 32.92 -16.17
N PRO A 34 27.29 34.07 -16.55
CA PRO A 34 25.98 34.50 -16.06
C PRO A 34 24.86 33.50 -16.36
N VAL A 35 24.96 32.76 -17.46
CA VAL A 35 24.00 31.70 -17.81
C VAL A 35 24.07 30.50 -16.86
N ILE A 36 25.27 30.10 -16.44
CA ILE A 36 25.45 28.98 -15.51
C ILE A 36 24.97 29.38 -14.11
N ALA A 37 25.30 30.59 -13.67
CA ALA A 37 24.79 31.15 -12.42
C ALA A 37 23.25 31.19 -12.41
N TYR A 38 22.63 31.65 -13.51
CA TYR A 38 21.17 31.66 -13.65
C TYR A 38 20.56 30.25 -13.59
N TYR A 39 21.18 29.25 -14.24
CA TYR A 39 20.69 27.88 -14.19
C TYR A 39 20.85 27.22 -12.81
N LEU A 40 21.91 27.55 -12.08
CA LEU A 40 22.11 27.12 -10.69
C LEU A 40 21.08 27.76 -9.76
N GLU A 41 20.84 29.07 -9.87
CA GLU A 41 19.85 29.80 -9.07
C GLU A 41 18.42 29.28 -9.31
N LYS A 42 18.08 28.96 -10.57
CA LYS A 42 16.78 28.39 -10.94
C LYS A 42 16.64 26.90 -10.61
N GLY A 43 17.70 26.24 -10.12
CA GLY A 43 17.73 24.80 -9.85
C GLY A 43 17.54 23.92 -11.09
N ILE A 44 17.82 24.49 -12.27
CA ILE A 44 17.73 23.79 -13.56
C ILE A 44 18.92 22.84 -13.71
N VAL A 45 20.11 23.32 -13.31
CA VAL A 45 21.31 22.50 -13.14
C VAL A 45 21.74 22.57 -11.68
N VAL A 46 22.34 21.51 -11.18
CA VAL A 46 22.87 21.43 -9.81
C VAL A 46 24.31 20.97 -9.86
N ASP A 47 25.11 21.38 -8.88
CA ASP A 47 26.45 20.79 -8.71
C ASP A 47 26.28 19.29 -8.43
N SER A 48 27.04 18.45 -9.13
CA SER A 48 27.05 17.01 -8.92
C SER A 48 27.40 16.63 -7.47
N GLN A 49 28.21 17.44 -6.78
CA GLN A 49 28.55 17.25 -5.37
C GLN A 49 27.35 17.55 -4.46
N ASN A 50 26.52 18.54 -4.80
CA ASN A 50 25.32 18.89 -4.04
C ASN A 50 24.13 17.98 -4.36
N ALA A 51 24.02 17.47 -5.59
CA ALA A 51 23.00 16.50 -5.99
C ALA A 51 23.07 15.21 -5.15
N SER A 52 24.29 14.80 -4.82
CA SER A 52 24.57 13.65 -3.95
C SER A 52 24.06 13.86 -2.51
N THR A 53 23.92 15.12 -2.08
CA THR A 53 23.41 15.50 -0.75
C THR A 53 21.90 15.62 -0.77
N GLU A 54 21.31 16.24 -1.81
CA GLU A 54 19.85 16.32 -1.96
C GLU A 54 19.19 14.94 -2.20
N GLN A 55 19.87 14.02 -2.90
CA GLN A 55 19.39 12.65 -3.08
C GLN A 55 19.44 11.83 -1.78
N ARG A 56 20.28 12.21 -0.80
CA ARG A 56 20.29 11.60 0.53
C ARG A 56 19.14 12.10 1.41
N GLU A 57 18.69 13.34 1.21
CA GLU A 57 17.55 13.91 1.97
C GLU A 57 16.17 13.57 1.39
N ALA A 58 16.09 13.12 0.13
CA ALA A 58 14.84 12.65 -0.48
C ALA A 58 14.54 11.16 -0.21
N GLY A 59 15.44 10.45 0.48
CA GLY A 59 15.23 9.07 0.91
C GLY A 59 14.70 9.02 2.34
N ILE A 60 13.57 8.34 2.54
CA ILE A 60 13.06 7.98 3.87
C ILE A 60 14.21 7.36 4.67
N SER A 61 14.52 7.91 5.85
CA SER A 61 15.65 7.45 6.66
C SER A 61 15.48 5.98 7.05
N ASP A 62 16.58 5.26 7.27
CA ASP A 62 16.52 3.82 7.65
C ASP A 62 15.69 3.58 8.92
N LEU A 63 15.61 4.57 9.81
CA LEU A 63 14.78 4.56 11.02
C LEU A 63 13.28 4.66 10.71
N GLU A 64 12.90 5.54 9.79
CA GLU A 64 11.51 5.69 9.36
C GLU A 64 11.02 4.49 8.55
N ARG A 65 11.91 3.86 7.75
CA ARG A 65 11.59 2.58 7.08
C ARG A 65 11.29 1.46 8.08
N ALA A 66 12.10 1.32 9.12
CA ALA A 66 11.88 0.33 10.17
C ALA A 66 10.53 0.53 10.89
N HIS A 67 10.15 1.78 11.15
CA HIS A 67 8.89 2.08 11.81
C HIS A 67 7.66 1.78 10.94
N ILE A 68 7.76 2.04 9.63
CA ILE A 68 6.71 1.69 8.66
C ILE A 68 6.56 0.18 8.53
N GLU A 69 7.66 -0.57 8.53
CA GLU A 69 7.63 -2.04 8.49
C GLU A 69 6.99 -2.62 9.76
N GLU A 70 7.35 -2.11 10.95
CA GLU A 70 6.79 -2.57 12.21
C GLU A 70 5.29 -2.27 12.31
N GLU A 71 4.85 -1.08 11.90
CA GLU A 71 3.43 -0.72 11.90
C GLU A 71 2.63 -1.55 10.87
N ALA A 72 3.21 -1.82 9.70
CA ALA A 72 2.58 -2.66 8.68
C ALA A 72 2.40 -4.11 9.16
N ILE A 73 3.42 -4.69 9.80
CA ILE A 73 3.34 -6.05 10.38
C ILE A 73 2.31 -6.10 11.51
N ALA A 74 2.27 -5.08 12.37
CA ALA A 74 1.31 -5.00 13.46
C ALA A 74 -0.14 -4.92 12.95
N ARG A 75 -0.40 -4.10 11.93
CA ARG A 75 -1.73 -4.01 11.30
C ARG A 75 -2.13 -5.32 10.64
N TYR A 76 -1.24 -5.96 9.89
CA TYR A 76 -1.53 -7.25 9.25
C TYR A 76 -1.84 -8.35 10.27
N LYS A 77 -1.08 -8.40 11.37
CA LYS A 77 -1.32 -9.37 12.45
C LYS A 77 -2.64 -9.10 13.18
N ALA A 78 -2.99 -7.84 13.43
CA ALA A 78 -4.26 -7.48 14.05
C ALA A 78 -5.46 -7.78 13.13
N GLU A 79 -5.32 -7.59 11.82
CA GLU A 79 -6.34 -7.94 10.82
C GLU A 79 -6.56 -9.46 10.79
N GLN A 80 -5.48 -10.24 10.74
CA GLN A 80 -5.52 -11.71 10.79
C GLN A 80 -6.19 -12.23 12.06
N GLU A 81 -5.89 -11.65 13.23
CA GLU A 81 -6.53 -12.08 14.48
C GLU A 81 -8.03 -11.75 14.51
N LYS A 82 -8.45 -10.63 13.92
CA LYS A 82 -9.88 -10.29 13.78
C LYS A 82 -10.60 -11.24 12.83
N VAL A 83 -9.99 -11.55 11.68
CA VAL A 83 -10.55 -12.50 10.71
C VAL A 83 -10.59 -13.91 11.33
N ALA A 84 -9.55 -14.33 12.05
CA ALA A 84 -9.52 -15.61 12.74
C ALA A 84 -10.57 -15.71 13.86
N LYS A 85 -10.78 -14.63 14.64
CA LYS A 85 -11.86 -14.57 15.65
C LYS A 85 -13.26 -14.61 15.00
N ALA A 86 -13.45 -13.90 13.89
CA ALA A 86 -14.70 -13.92 13.14
C ALA A 86 -14.96 -15.32 12.53
N ALA A 87 -13.94 -15.95 11.94
CA ALA A 87 -14.02 -17.30 11.41
C ALA A 87 -14.31 -18.34 12.51
N ALA A 88 -13.64 -18.24 13.67
CA ALA A 88 -13.88 -19.12 14.82
C ALA A 88 -15.31 -18.97 15.37
N SER A 89 -15.87 -17.75 15.37
CA SER A 89 -17.27 -17.52 15.76
C SER A 89 -18.23 -18.16 14.76
N LYS A 90 -17.99 -17.96 13.45
CA LYS A 90 -18.82 -18.57 12.39
C LYS A 90 -18.75 -20.10 12.46
N GLU A 91 -17.57 -20.69 12.66
CA GLU A 91 -17.41 -22.15 12.82
C GLU A 91 -18.09 -22.69 14.09
N ALA A 92 -18.02 -21.97 15.21
CA ALA A 92 -18.71 -22.36 16.43
C ALA A 92 -20.24 -22.35 16.25
N GLU A 93 -20.77 -21.36 15.52
CA GLU A 93 -22.20 -21.29 15.20
C GLU A 93 -22.64 -22.40 14.24
N ILE A 94 -21.83 -22.75 13.24
CA ILE A 94 -22.07 -23.88 12.33
C ILE A 94 -22.08 -25.20 13.11
N LYS A 95 -21.13 -25.39 14.03
CA LYS A 95 -21.08 -26.58 14.89
C LYS A 95 -22.29 -26.67 15.82
N ALA A 96 -22.75 -25.53 16.35
CA ALA A 96 -23.97 -25.47 17.14
C ALA A 96 -25.20 -25.85 16.31
N VAL A 97 -25.35 -25.32 15.09
CA VAL A 97 -26.46 -25.66 14.17
C VAL A 97 -26.45 -27.15 13.82
N ASN A 98 -25.27 -27.75 13.61
CA ASN A 98 -25.17 -29.19 13.37
C ASN A 98 -25.63 -30.05 14.56
N SER A 99 -25.56 -29.51 15.78
CA SER A 99 -25.91 -30.21 17.02
C SER A 99 -27.36 -29.93 17.48
N MET A 100 -28.06 -28.96 16.86
CA MET A 100 -29.42 -28.56 17.21
C MET A 100 -30.48 -29.57 16.75
N LYS A 101 -31.56 -29.66 17.54
CA LYS A 101 -32.75 -30.47 17.22
C LYS A 101 -33.67 -29.75 16.23
N LYS A 102 -34.62 -30.49 15.64
CA LYS A 102 -35.55 -29.94 14.62
C LYS A 102 -36.28 -28.68 15.10
N ASP A 103 -36.77 -28.68 16.34
CA ASP A 103 -37.50 -27.54 16.92
C ASP A 103 -36.62 -26.28 17.09
N GLU A 104 -35.34 -26.48 17.43
CA GLU A 104 -34.37 -25.40 17.59
C GLU A 104 -33.94 -24.82 16.23
N LEU A 105 -33.79 -25.68 15.22
CA LEU A 105 -33.50 -25.27 13.84
C LEU A 105 -34.66 -24.47 13.24
N LEU A 106 -35.91 -24.86 13.50
CA LEU A 106 -37.09 -24.11 13.07
C LEU A 106 -37.13 -22.71 13.70
N THR A 107 -36.87 -22.62 15.01
CA THR A 107 -36.83 -21.33 15.73
C THR A 107 -35.69 -20.43 15.21
N LYS A 108 -34.51 -21.01 14.95
CA LYS A 108 -33.35 -20.28 14.43
C LYS A 108 -33.56 -19.81 12.99
N ALA A 109 -34.13 -20.65 12.12
CA ALA A 109 -34.48 -20.26 10.76
C ALA A 109 -35.55 -19.16 10.72
N ALA A 110 -36.58 -19.26 11.57
CA ALA A 110 -37.61 -18.22 11.70
C ALA A 110 -37.02 -16.89 12.21
N GLY A 111 -36.12 -16.94 13.20
CA GLY A 111 -35.40 -15.76 13.71
C GLY A 111 -34.47 -15.11 12.67
N MET A 112 -33.98 -15.89 11.70
CA MET A 112 -33.16 -15.40 10.58
C MET A 112 -34.00 -15.03 9.34
N GLY A 113 -35.33 -15.12 9.40
CA GLY A 113 -36.23 -14.79 8.30
C GLY A 113 -36.19 -15.77 7.12
N LEU A 114 -35.71 -17.00 7.33
CA LEU A 114 -35.74 -18.04 6.30
C LEU A 114 -37.14 -18.65 6.16
N GLU A 115 -37.61 -18.79 4.92
CA GLU A 115 -38.81 -19.56 4.61
C GLU A 115 -38.57 -21.06 4.84
N VAL A 116 -39.15 -21.56 5.93
CA VAL A 116 -39.17 -22.98 6.26
C VAL A 116 -40.54 -23.55 5.93
N LYS A 117 -40.58 -24.66 5.18
CA LYS A 117 -41.81 -25.45 5.00
C LYS A 117 -41.85 -26.53 6.08
N ASP A 118 -43.03 -26.85 6.62
CA ASP A 118 -43.18 -27.88 7.67
C ASP A 118 -42.68 -29.28 7.25
N ASP A 119 -42.68 -29.56 5.94
CA ASP A 119 -42.19 -30.80 5.32
C ASP A 119 -40.65 -30.83 5.12
N ASP A 120 -39.93 -29.74 5.44
CA ASP A 120 -38.46 -29.72 5.31
C ASP A 120 -37.81 -30.73 6.28
N LYS A 121 -36.85 -31.49 5.75
CA LYS A 121 -36.04 -32.43 6.52
C LYS A 121 -35.04 -31.66 7.38
N VAL A 122 -34.63 -32.27 8.50
CA VAL A 122 -33.61 -31.69 9.41
C VAL A 122 -32.33 -31.30 8.67
N GLU A 123 -31.94 -32.11 7.67
CA GLU A 123 -30.76 -31.86 6.84
C GLU A 123 -30.91 -30.61 5.96
N THR A 124 -32.06 -30.40 5.31
CA THR A 124 -32.31 -29.22 4.46
C THR A 124 -32.39 -27.93 5.29
N LEU A 125 -32.89 -28.02 6.52
CA LEU A 125 -32.89 -26.90 7.46
C LEU A 125 -31.47 -26.53 7.91
N LYS A 126 -30.63 -27.53 8.21
CA LYS A 126 -29.23 -27.29 8.57
C LYS A 126 -28.47 -26.61 7.44
N GLU A 127 -28.59 -27.11 6.21
CA GLU A 127 -27.92 -26.53 5.04
C GLU A 127 -28.33 -25.08 4.80
N LYS A 128 -29.63 -24.78 4.84
CA LYS A 128 -30.16 -23.41 4.66
C LYS A 128 -29.64 -22.44 5.73
N ILE A 129 -29.64 -22.86 7.00
CA ILE A 129 -29.15 -22.02 8.12
C ILE A 129 -27.63 -21.83 8.04
N ILE A 130 -26.87 -22.89 7.70
CA ILE A 130 -25.41 -22.81 7.52
C ILE A 130 -25.05 -21.91 6.34
N ALA A 131 -25.80 -21.97 5.24
CA ALA A 131 -25.60 -21.11 4.09
C ALA A 131 -25.81 -19.63 4.45
N GLU A 132 -26.83 -19.32 5.27
CA GLU A 132 -27.08 -17.95 5.72
C GLU A 132 -26.01 -17.46 6.71
N LEU A 133 -25.53 -18.32 7.62
CA LEU A 133 -24.43 -18.00 8.55
C LEU A 133 -23.06 -17.83 7.85
N SER A 134 -22.90 -18.43 6.67
CA SER A 134 -21.65 -18.40 5.89
C SER A 134 -21.60 -17.27 4.86
N LYS A 135 -22.68 -16.50 4.69
CA LYS A 135 -22.61 -15.20 4.00
C LYS A 135 -21.75 -14.20 4.78
#